data_AF-A0A963X302-F1
#
_entry.id   AF-A0A963X302-F1
#
_cell.length_a   1.000
_cell.length_b   1.000
_cell.length_c   1.000
_cell.angle_alpha   90.00
_cell.angle_beta   90.00
_cell.angle_gamma   90.00
#
_symmetry.space_group_name_H-M   'P 1'
#
loop_
_entity.id
_entity.type
_entity.pdbx_description
1 polymer ?
#
loop_
_entity_poly.entity_id
_entity_poly.type
_entity_poly.pdbx_seq_one_letter_code
_entity_poly.pdbx_strand_id
1 'polypeptide(L)'
;MSKKARRKINLALQGGGSHGAVTWGVIDRLLEDERIDVGAISGASAGAVTAAALAYSLHLGGASAAREKLEELWRTISDVGAFYSPIGKTPFEFFAKDFGVGESIKYQAFDAFTRLFSPYQFNPFDINPLRDVLKRCIDFDELRNCKATTLFLSATNVRTGKVHVFKTKDASVDSVLASACLPCFVKVGTTRPQK
;
A
#
# COMPACT_ATOMS: atom_id res chain seq x y z
N MET A 1 -17.49 -3.72 36.03
CA MET A 1 -18.02 -3.96 34.66
C MET A 1 -17.26 -5.14 34.06
N SER A 2 -17.94 -6.21 33.64
CA SER A 2 -17.29 -7.37 33.01
C SER A 2 -16.70 -6.95 31.67
N LYS A 3 -15.38 -7.09 31.49
CA LYS A 3 -14.67 -6.77 30.24
C LYS A 3 -15.16 -7.76 29.18
N LYS A 4 -16.09 -7.33 28.32
CA LYS A 4 -16.68 -8.18 27.27
C LYS A 4 -15.53 -8.74 26.42
N ALA A 5 -15.49 -10.07 26.23
CA ALA A 5 -14.42 -10.72 25.48
C ALA A 5 -14.33 -10.11 24.07
N ARG A 6 -13.11 -9.71 23.67
CA ARG A 6 -12.86 -9.12 22.36
C ARG A 6 -13.04 -10.19 21.28
N ARG A 7 -13.78 -9.85 20.22
CA ARG A 7 -13.96 -10.72 19.06
C ARG A 7 -12.74 -10.63 18.15
N LYS A 8 -12.09 -11.77 17.93
CA LYS A 8 -10.98 -11.87 16.99
C LYS A 8 -11.52 -11.99 15.56
N ILE A 9 -11.12 -11.08 14.68
CA ILE A 9 -11.49 -11.05 13.26
C ILE A 9 -10.24 -11.14 12.38
N ASN A 10 -10.43 -11.54 11.13
CA ASN A 10 -9.38 -11.52 10.11
C ASN A 10 -9.77 -10.51 9.02
N LEU A 11 -8.78 -9.78 8.52
CA LEU A 11 -8.96 -8.74 7.52
C LEU A 11 -8.39 -9.20 6.17
N ALA A 12 -9.13 -8.94 5.09
CA ALA A 12 -8.67 -9.12 3.73
C ALA A 12 -8.72 -7.78 3.00
N LEU A 13 -7.54 -7.24 2.69
CA LEU A 13 -7.37 -5.91 2.12
C LEU A 13 -7.16 -6.04 0.62
N GLN A 14 -8.16 -5.60 -0.14
CA GLN A 14 -8.15 -5.65 -1.59
C GLN A 14 -7.13 -4.66 -2.17
N GLY A 15 -6.63 -4.98 -3.36
CA GLY A 15 -5.92 -4.02 -4.21
C GLY A 15 -6.85 -3.00 -4.85
N GLY A 16 -6.32 -1.81 -5.17
CA GLY A 16 -7.12 -0.77 -5.84
C GLY A 16 -6.44 0.59 -6.01
N GLY A 17 -5.11 0.67 -5.90
CA GLY A 17 -4.38 1.95 -5.99
C GLY A 17 -4.79 2.93 -4.89
N SER A 18 -5.23 4.14 -5.28
CA SER A 18 -5.68 5.21 -4.37
C SER A 18 -6.88 4.83 -3.48
N HIS A 19 -7.64 3.80 -3.84
CA HIS A 19 -8.73 3.28 -2.99
C HIS A 19 -8.23 2.71 -1.65
N GLY A 20 -6.92 2.46 -1.48
CA GLY A 20 -6.38 2.06 -0.19
C GLY A 20 -6.57 3.12 0.92
N ALA A 21 -6.74 4.40 0.56
CA ALA A 21 -7.09 5.44 1.53
C ALA A 21 -8.52 5.25 2.11
N VAL A 22 -9.46 4.75 1.30
CA VAL A 22 -10.80 4.39 1.76
C VAL A 22 -10.71 3.19 2.72
N THR A 23 -9.88 2.21 2.39
CA THR A 23 -9.60 1.07 3.27
C THR A 23 -9.00 1.51 4.60
N TRP A 24 -8.10 2.50 4.60
CA TRP A 24 -7.58 3.08 5.84
C TRP A 24 -8.67 3.67 6.72
N GLY A 25 -9.57 4.51 6.18
CA GLY A 25 -10.66 5.09 6.99
C GLY A 25 -11.56 4.03 7.63
N VAL A 26 -11.83 2.92 6.94
CA VAL A 26 -12.59 1.78 7.50
C VAL A 26 -11.80 1.08 8.61
N ILE A 27 -10.49 0.83 8.40
CA ILE A 27 -9.62 0.20 9.40
C ILE A 27 -9.51 1.09 10.64
N ASP A 28 -9.35 2.40 10.46
CA ASP A 28 -9.25 3.37 11.54
C ASP A 28 -10.47 3.30 12.45
N ARG A 29 -11.67 3.29 11.86
CA ARG A 29 -12.93 3.13 12.59
C ARG A 29 -13.08 1.76 13.27
N LEU A 30 -12.57 0.69 12.65
CA LEU A 30 -12.56 -0.66 13.23
C LEU A 30 -11.63 -0.74 14.44
N LEU A 31 -10.47 -0.09 14.39
CA LEU A 31 -9.48 -0.08 15.47
C LEU A 31 -9.94 0.70 16.70
N GLU A 32 -10.84 1.68 16.54
CA GLU A 32 -11.52 2.36 17.64
C GLU A 32 -12.47 1.45 18.44
N ASP A 33 -12.95 0.36 17.83
CA ASP A 33 -13.86 -0.55 18.51
C ASP A 33 -13.09 -1.51 19.43
N GLU A 34 -13.06 -1.18 20.72
CA GLU A 34 -12.39 -1.98 21.75
C GLU A 34 -12.95 -3.41 21.87
N ARG A 35 -14.09 -3.73 21.23
CA ARG A 35 -14.66 -5.08 21.20
C ARG A 35 -14.01 -5.98 20.15
N ILE A 36 -13.11 -5.45 19.31
CA ILE A 36 -12.52 -6.15 18.17
C ILE A 36 -11.01 -6.30 18.36
N ASP A 37 -10.48 -7.46 17.99
CA ASP A 37 -9.04 -7.75 17.85
C ASP A 37 -8.75 -8.29 16.44
N VAL A 38 -7.60 -7.90 15.87
CA VAL A 38 -7.18 -8.35 14.53
C VAL A 38 -6.24 -9.55 14.66
N GLY A 39 -6.68 -10.71 14.18
CA GLY A 39 -5.92 -11.97 14.25
C GLY A 39 -5.00 -12.22 13.06
N ALA A 40 -5.50 -11.98 11.85
CA ALA A 40 -4.73 -12.12 10.62
C ALA A 40 -5.13 -11.04 9.61
N ILE A 41 -4.19 -10.68 8.75
CA ILE A 41 -4.37 -9.70 7.69
C ILE A 41 -3.84 -10.32 6.40
N SER A 42 -4.65 -10.28 5.35
CA SER A 42 -4.21 -10.58 3.97
C SER A 42 -4.27 -9.31 3.13
N GLY A 43 -3.33 -9.16 2.19
CA GLY A 43 -3.24 -7.96 1.36
C GLY A 43 -2.70 -8.23 -0.04
N ALA A 44 -3.24 -7.50 -1.02
CA ALA A 44 -2.79 -7.50 -2.42
C ALA A 44 -2.68 -6.05 -2.94
N SER A 45 -1.72 -5.76 -3.82
CA SER A 45 -1.47 -4.40 -4.34
C SER A 45 -1.41 -3.33 -3.25
N ALA A 46 -2.15 -2.23 -3.37
CA ALA A 46 -2.22 -1.19 -2.34
C ALA A 46 -2.61 -1.74 -0.94
N GLY A 47 -3.47 -2.77 -0.90
CA GLY A 47 -3.84 -3.44 0.34
C GLY A 47 -2.67 -4.15 1.02
N ALA A 48 -1.62 -4.54 0.28
CA ALA A 48 -0.41 -5.13 0.86
C ALA A 48 0.43 -4.10 1.63
N VAL A 49 0.47 -2.85 1.16
CA VAL A 49 1.14 -1.74 1.86
C VAL A 49 0.43 -1.46 3.18
N THR A 50 -0.90 -1.32 3.14
CA THR A 50 -1.73 -1.13 4.34
C THR A 50 -1.63 -2.31 5.29
N ALA A 51 -1.64 -3.54 4.77
CA ALA A 51 -1.56 -4.76 5.58
C ALA A 51 -0.22 -4.85 6.33
N ALA A 52 0.90 -4.55 5.66
CA ALA A 52 2.22 -4.56 6.26
C ALA A 52 2.34 -3.50 7.36
N ALA A 53 1.90 -2.27 7.09
CA ALA A 53 1.92 -1.20 8.09
C ALA A 53 1.04 -1.52 9.29
N LEU A 54 -0.20 -1.99 9.06
CA LEU A 54 -1.13 -2.36 10.11
C LEU A 54 -0.57 -3.48 10.99
N ALA A 55 -0.04 -4.55 10.40
CA ALA A 55 0.54 -5.67 11.15
C ALA A 55 1.74 -5.24 11.99
N TYR A 56 2.60 -4.36 11.45
CA TYR A 56 3.75 -3.79 12.15
C TYR A 56 3.33 -2.93 13.34
N SER A 57 2.42 -1.99 13.13
CA SER A 57 2.00 -1.04 14.16
C SER A 57 1.14 -1.69 15.27
N LEU A 58 0.33 -2.69 14.91
CA LEU A 58 -0.40 -3.49 15.90
C LEU A 58 0.55 -4.24 16.83
N HIS A 59 1.67 -4.72 16.30
CA HIS A 59 2.71 -5.39 17.09
C HIS A 59 3.43 -4.43 18.04
N LEU A 60 3.69 -3.19 17.61
CA LEU A 60 4.40 -2.20 18.43
C LEU A 60 3.57 -1.63 19.59
N GLY A 61 2.30 -1.28 19.33
CA GLY A 61 1.50 -0.51 20.28
C GLY A 61 0.01 -0.72 20.17
N GLY A 62 -0.42 -1.80 19.51
CA GLY A 62 -1.84 -2.13 19.37
C GLY A 62 -2.61 -1.12 18.52
N ALA A 63 -3.89 -0.94 18.83
CA ALA A 63 -4.82 -0.17 18.00
C ALA A 63 -4.43 1.31 17.85
N SER A 64 -3.99 2.00 18.91
CA SER A 64 -3.64 3.43 18.83
C SER A 64 -2.44 3.66 17.91
N ALA A 65 -1.36 2.91 18.11
CA ALA A 65 -0.18 2.99 17.26
C ALA A 65 -0.50 2.64 15.80
N ALA A 66 -1.45 1.73 15.58
CA ALA A 66 -1.89 1.38 14.24
C ALA A 66 -2.64 2.50 13.52
N ARG A 67 -3.50 3.24 14.22
CA ARG A 67 -4.19 4.39 13.64
C ARG A 67 -3.21 5.49 13.24
N GLU A 68 -2.33 5.87 14.17
CA GLU A 68 -1.30 6.90 13.95
C GLU A 68 -0.37 6.53 12.78
N LYS A 69 0.10 5.29 12.75
CA LYS A 69 1.03 4.84 11.68
C LYS A 69 0.34 4.77 10.32
N LEU A 70 -0.92 4.36 10.26
CA LEU A 70 -1.68 4.35 9.01
C LEU A 70 -1.94 5.76 8.49
N GLU A 71 -2.22 6.72 9.37
CA GLU A 71 -2.32 8.13 9.00
C GLU A 71 -0.99 8.66 8.44
N GLU A 72 0.12 8.42 9.15
CA GLU A 72 1.45 8.83 8.71
C GLU A 72 1.79 8.26 7.32
N LEU A 73 1.52 6.96 7.13
CA LEU A 73 1.78 6.27 5.86
C LEU A 73 0.99 6.92 4.71
N TRP A 74 -0.31 7.12 4.86
CA TRP A 74 -1.14 7.62 3.77
C TRP A 74 -0.93 9.11 3.49
N ARG A 75 -0.66 9.93 4.51
CA ARG A 75 -0.21 11.31 4.32
C ARG A 75 1.11 11.37 3.57
N THR A 76 2.06 10.54 3.98
CA THR A 76 3.34 10.40 3.29
C THR A 76 3.19 10.00 1.82
N ILE A 77 2.35 9.00 1.53
CA ILE A 77 2.07 8.55 0.16
C ILE A 77 1.43 9.69 -0.65
N SER A 78 0.53 10.46 -0.04
CA SER A 78 -0.11 11.62 -0.67
C SER A 78 0.90 12.72 -0.99
N ASP A 79 1.79 13.06 -0.07
CA ASP A 79 2.81 14.10 -0.26
C ASP A 79 3.80 13.73 -1.36
N VAL A 80 4.27 12.48 -1.35
CA VAL A 80 5.13 11.92 -2.40
C VAL A 80 4.37 11.87 -3.73
N GLY A 81 3.13 11.41 -3.74
CA GLY A 81 2.28 11.38 -4.93
C GLY A 81 2.08 12.77 -5.54
N ALA A 82 1.85 13.80 -4.72
CA ALA A 82 1.71 15.19 -5.16
C ALA A 82 3.02 15.76 -5.72
N PHE A 83 4.17 15.35 -5.17
CA PHE A 83 5.50 15.77 -5.65
C PHE A 83 5.86 15.13 -6.99
N TYR A 84 5.54 13.85 -7.19
CA TYR A 84 5.86 13.08 -8.40
C TYR A 84 4.75 13.09 -9.46
N SER A 85 3.58 13.67 -9.18
CA SER A 85 2.48 13.76 -10.14
C SER A 85 2.67 14.94 -11.11
N PRO A 86 2.84 14.70 -12.43
CA PRO A 86 2.87 15.77 -13.43
C PRO A 86 1.50 16.46 -13.61
N ILE A 87 0.45 15.97 -12.95
CA ILE A 87 -0.93 16.50 -13.03
C ILE A 87 -1.14 17.63 -12.00
N GLY A 88 -0.30 17.74 -10.96
CA GLY A 88 -0.56 18.63 -9.82
C GLY A 88 0.00 20.06 -9.91
N LYS A 89 0.78 20.41 -10.93
CA LYS A 89 1.42 21.74 -11.04
C LYS A 89 1.68 22.20 -12.48
N THR A 90 0.69 22.10 -13.37
CA THR A 90 0.78 22.86 -14.63
C THR A 90 0.04 24.19 -14.47
N PRO A 91 0.67 25.35 -14.80
CA PRO A 91 0.01 26.67 -14.85
C PRO A 91 -1.26 26.70 -15.73
N PHE A 92 -1.51 25.62 -16.48
CA PHE A 92 -2.65 25.39 -17.34
C PHE A 92 -3.98 25.24 -16.58
N GLU A 93 -3.97 24.80 -15.31
CA GLU A 93 -5.22 24.69 -14.51
C GLU A 93 -5.84 26.06 -14.17
N PHE A 94 -5.05 27.14 -14.18
CA PHE A 94 -5.57 28.49 -13.97
C PHE A 94 -6.39 29.01 -15.16
N PHE A 95 -6.12 28.49 -16.37
CA PHE A 95 -6.84 28.86 -17.61
C PHE A 95 -8.04 27.94 -17.91
N ALA A 96 -8.05 26.72 -17.36
CA ALA A 96 -9.11 25.74 -17.61
C ALA A 96 -10.36 25.92 -16.74
N LYS A 97 -10.35 26.86 -15.79
CA LYS A 97 -11.46 27.07 -14.84
C LYS A 97 -12.72 27.68 -15.50
N ASP A 98 -12.58 28.30 -16.68
CA ASP A 98 -13.68 28.95 -17.41
C ASP A 98 -14.38 28.07 -18.46
N PHE A 99 -13.85 26.89 -18.78
CA PHE A 99 -14.50 25.96 -19.70
C PHE A 99 -14.97 24.73 -18.94
N GLY A 100 -16.25 24.72 -18.59
CA GLY A 100 -16.93 23.57 -18.01
C GLY A 100 -16.79 22.34 -18.90
N VAL A 101 -15.87 21.44 -18.54
CA VAL A 101 -15.67 20.17 -19.24
C VAL A 101 -15.54 19.07 -18.20
N GLY A 102 -16.64 18.35 -18.01
CA GLY A 102 -16.76 17.19 -17.13
C GLY A 102 -15.98 15.97 -17.64
N GLU A 103 -15.31 15.33 -16.68
CA GLU A 103 -15.00 13.89 -16.54
C GLU A 103 -14.26 13.08 -17.62
N SER A 104 -14.09 13.51 -18.87
CA SER A 104 -13.50 12.62 -19.90
C SER A 104 -12.03 12.84 -20.22
N ILE A 105 -11.51 14.07 -20.11
CA ILE A 105 -10.12 14.38 -20.53
C ILE A 105 -9.07 13.84 -19.55
N LYS A 106 -9.36 13.83 -18.24
CA LYS A 106 -8.42 13.34 -17.22
C LYS A 106 -8.25 11.82 -17.29
N TYR A 107 -9.33 11.07 -17.52
CA TYR A 107 -9.29 9.62 -17.70
C TYR A 107 -8.61 9.25 -19.03
N GLN A 108 -8.93 9.95 -20.12
CA GLN A 108 -8.29 9.70 -21.42
C GLN A 108 -6.82 10.12 -21.43
N ALA A 109 -6.43 11.19 -20.73
CA ALA A 109 -5.03 11.56 -20.55
C ALA A 109 -4.27 10.55 -19.69
N PHE A 110 -4.88 10.03 -18.62
CA PHE A 110 -4.30 8.94 -17.80
C PHE A 110 -4.17 7.63 -18.59
N ASP A 111 -5.18 7.31 -19.38
CA ASP A 111 -5.22 6.11 -20.22
C ASP A 111 -4.27 6.20 -21.42
N ALA A 112 -4.13 7.37 -22.05
CA ALA A 112 -3.11 7.63 -23.06
C ALA A 112 -1.70 7.63 -22.45
N PHE A 113 -1.52 8.20 -21.25
CA PHE A 113 -0.25 8.22 -20.53
C PHE A 113 0.24 6.82 -20.16
N THR A 114 -0.67 5.91 -19.75
CA THR A 114 -0.34 4.51 -19.44
C THR A 114 -0.02 3.66 -20.68
N ARG A 115 -0.49 4.06 -21.87
CA ARG A 115 -0.28 3.31 -23.13
C ARG A 115 0.88 3.83 -23.99
N LEU A 116 1.23 5.12 -23.89
CA LEU A 116 2.27 5.74 -24.73
C LEU A 116 3.69 5.64 -24.16
N PHE A 117 3.88 5.37 -22.87
CA PHE A 117 5.21 5.36 -22.24
C PHE A 117 5.56 3.99 -21.64
N SER A 118 6.56 3.34 -22.24
CA SER A 118 7.11 2.08 -21.75
C SER A 118 7.73 2.25 -20.35
N PRO A 119 7.53 1.30 -19.41
CA PRO A 119 8.06 1.33 -18.04
C PRO A 119 9.55 1.65 -17.91
N TYR A 120 10.33 1.37 -18.97
CA TYR A 120 11.78 1.60 -19.00
C TYR A 120 12.18 3.06 -19.25
N GLN A 121 11.28 3.88 -19.81
CA GLN A 121 11.60 5.28 -20.13
C GLN A 121 11.44 6.23 -18.93
N PHE A 122 10.77 5.79 -17.86
CA PHE A 122 10.53 6.59 -16.66
C PHE A 122 11.59 6.40 -15.55
N ASN A 123 12.49 5.42 -15.63
CA ASN A 123 13.39 5.09 -14.52
C ASN A 123 14.86 4.78 -14.93
N PRO A 124 15.59 5.73 -15.52
CA PRO A 124 17.03 5.59 -15.77
C PRO A 124 17.89 5.60 -14.48
N PHE A 125 17.33 6.00 -13.32
CA PHE A 125 18.06 6.18 -12.04
C PHE A 125 17.63 5.25 -10.88
N ASP A 126 16.78 4.26 -11.14
CA ASP A 126 16.26 3.29 -10.15
C ASP A 126 15.58 3.88 -8.90
N ILE A 127 14.93 5.04 -9.03
CA ILE A 127 14.28 5.73 -7.89
C ILE A 127 12.89 5.11 -7.68
N ASN A 128 12.71 4.38 -6.58
CA ASN A 128 11.43 3.82 -6.18
C ASN A 128 10.92 4.55 -4.92
N PRO A 129 10.15 5.64 -5.07
CA PRO A 129 9.73 6.46 -3.94
C PRO A 129 8.86 5.68 -2.94
N LEU A 130 8.13 4.65 -3.39
CA LEU A 130 7.36 3.78 -2.50
C LEU A 130 8.29 2.91 -1.63
N ARG A 131 9.42 2.45 -2.16
CA ARG A 131 10.43 1.71 -1.39
C ARG A 131 10.92 2.53 -0.20
N ASP A 132 11.20 3.82 -0.43
CA ASP A 132 11.72 4.70 0.61
C ASP A 132 10.67 5.02 1.67
N VAL A 133 9.42 5.24 1.25
CA VAL A 133 8.28 5.38 2.17
C VAL A 133 8.12 4.13 3.04
N LEU A 134 8.15 2.94 2.43
CA LEU A 134 8.02 1.68 3.17
C LEU A 134 9.15 1.49 4.17
N LYS A 135 10.41 1.76 3.78
CA LYS A 135 11.57 1.66 4.68
C LYS A 135 11.53 2.68 5.82
N ARG A 136 10.96 3.86 5.59
CA ARG A 136 10.81 4.89 6.63
C ARG A 136 9.71 4.54 7.62
N CYS A 137 8.57 4.03 7.13
CA CYS A 137 7.40 3.79 7.98
C CYS A 137 7.42 2.42 8.67
N ILE A 138 8.11 1.42 8.11
CA ILE A 138 8.06 0.02 8.57
C ILE A 138 9.47 -0.53 8.77
N ASP A 139 9.76 -0.96 10.00
CA ASP A 139 10.89 -1.84 10.27
C ASP A 139 10.47 -3.29 9.95
N PHE A 140 11.03 -3.82 8.86
CA PHE A 140 10.70 -5.16 8.39
C PHE A 140 11.33 -6.26 9.25
N ASP A 141 12.40 -5.97 9.99
CA ASP A 141 13.02 -6.95 10.88
C ASP A 141 12.11 -7.18 12.10
N GLU A 142 11.55 -6.09 12.63
CA GLU A 142 10.56 -6.16 13.69
C GLU A 142 9.22 -6.74 13.21
N LEU A 143 8.77 -6.39 11.99
CA LEU A 143 7.57 -6.98 11.39
C LEU A 143 7.67 -8.50 11.27
N ARG A 144 8.84 -9.05 10.91
CA ARG A 144 9.05 -10.51 10.83
C ARG A 144 8.95 -11.20 12.19
N ASN A 145 9.23 -10.47 13.28
CA ASN A 145 9.09 -10.94 14.65
C ASN A 145 7.67 -10.76 15.22
N CYS A 146 6.74 -10.19 14.46
CA CYS A 146 5.36 -9.99 14.88
C CYS A 146 4.68 -11.32 15.25
N LYS A 147 4.20 -11.39 16.50
CA LYS A 147 3.40 -12.52 17.03
C LYS A 147 1.94 -12.14 17.26
N ALA A 148 1.63 -10.86 17.28
CA ALA A 148 0.28 -10.35 17.54
C ALA A 148 -0.68 -10.68 16.39
N THR A 149 -0.21 -10.56 15.14
CA THR A 149 -1.03 -10.70 13.95
C THR A 149 -0.30 -11.47 12.85
N THR A 150 -1.01 -12.37 12.17
CA THR A 150 -0.43 -13.10 11.02
C THR A 150 -0.65 -12.33 9.73
N LEU A 151 0.41 -12.09 8.95
CA LEU A 151 0.38 -11.35 7.70
C LEU A 151 0.51 -12.29 6.50
N PHE A 152 -0.31 -12.06 5.47
CA PHE A 152 -0.27 -12.74 4.19
C PHE A 152 -0.26 -11.73 3.05
N LEU A 153 0.80 -11.72 2.23
CA LEU A 153 0.89 -10.83 1.07
C LEU A 153 0.86 -11.68 -0.20
N SER A 154 -0.08 -11.42 -1.10
CA SER A 154 -0.21 -12.16 -2.35
C SER A 154 0.41 -11.39 -3.51
N ALA A 155 1.33 -12.02 -4.22
CA ALA A 155 1.92 -11.51 -5.46
C ALA A 155 1.77 -12.52 -6.59
N THR A 156 1.75 -12.05 -7.84
CA THR A 156 1.69 -12.92 -9.01
C THR A 156 3.08 -13.15 -9.58
N ASN A 157 3.49 -14.41 -9.72
CA ASN A 157 4.72 -14.74 -10.42
C ASN A 157 4.50 -14.67 -11.93
N VAL A 158 5.05 -13.65 -12.57
CA VAL A 158 4.89 -13.41 -14.02
C VAL A 158 5.47 -14.51 -14.91
N ARG A 159 6.46 -15.29 -14.44
CA ARG A 159 7.06 -16.39 -15.22
C ARG A 159 6.19 -17.63 -15.26
N THR A 160 5.41 -17.86 -14.20
CA THR A 160 4.63 -19.10 -14.04
C THR A 160 3.12 -18.88 -14.04
N GLY A 161 2.66 -17.62 -13.95
CA GLY A 161 1.25 -17.25 -13.81
C GLY A 161 0.63 -17.63 -12.46
N LYS A 162 1.41 -18.17 -11.52
CA LYS A 162 0.90 -18.65 -10.23
C LYS A 162 0.97 -17.56 -9.16
N VAL A 163 0.01 -17.59 -8.24
CA VAL A 163 0.04 -16.80 -7.01
C VAL A 163 1.14 -17.32 -6.10
N HIS A 164 1.92 -16.40 -5.56
CA HIS A 164 2.85 -16.63 -4.46
C HIS A 164 2.37 -15.84 -3.24
N VAL A 165 2.34 -16.48 -2.07
CA VAL A 165 1.91 -15.85 -0.82
C VAL A 165 3.08 -15.78 0.15
N PHE A 166 3.51 -14.56 0.46
CA PHE A 166 4.50 -14.29 1.49
C PHE A 166 3.80 -14.28 2.85
N LYS A 167 4.40 -14.96 3.84
CA LYS A 167 3.91 -14.94 5.24
C LYS A 167 4.64 -13.88 6.05
N THR A 168 4.23 -13.65 7.29
CA THR A 168 4.91 -12.71 8.22
C THR A 168 6.43 -12.87 8.24
N LYS A 169 6.93 -14.11 8.28
CA LYS A 169 8.38 -14.40 8.33
C LYS A 169 9.13 -14.07 7.04
N ASP A 170 8.42 -14.00 5.92
CA ASP A 170 9.00 -13.71 4.60
C ASP A 170 8.78 -12.23 4.22
N ALA A 171 8.19 -11.44 5.14
CA ALA A 171 7.85 -10.04 4.91
C ALA A 171 9.12 -9.20 4.78
N SER A 172 9.28 -8.59 3.62
CA SER A 172 10.35 -7.68 3.26
C SER A 172 9.79 -6.53 2.44
N VAL A 173 10.60 -5.48 2.27
CA VAL A 173 10.26 -4.37 1.36
C VAL A 173 9.97 -4.93 -0.04
N ASP A 174 10.76 -5.91 -0.49
CA ASP A 174 10.60 -6.52 -1.81
C ASP A 174 9.33 -7.35 -1.92
N SER A 175 8.91 -8.07 -0.88
CA SER A 175 7.63 -8.80 -0.91
C SER A 175 6.43 -7.86 -0.99
N VAL A 176 6.48 -6.72 -0.28
CA VAL A 176 5.41 -5.71 -0.35
C VAL A 176 5.41 -5.05 -1.74
N LEU A 177 6.57 -4.68 -2.28
CA LEU A 177 6.67 -4.10 -3.63
C LEU A 177 6.25 -5.10 -4.73
N ALA A 178 6.63 -6.36 -4.60
CA ALA A 178 6.20 -7.43 -5.52
C ALA A 178 4.68 -7.63 -5.50
N SER A 179 4.06 -7.45 -4.34
CA SER A 179 2.60 -7.46 -4.21
C SER A 179 1.96 -6.14 -4.71
N ALA A 180 2.62 -5.00 -4.54
CA ALA A 180 2.10 -3.66 -4.86
C ALA A 180 1.84 -3.44 -6.37
N CYS A 181 2.58 -4.14 -7.24
CA CYS A 181 2.41 -4.13 -8.71
C CYS A 181 2.14 -2.74 -9.30
N LEU A 182 2.98 -1.74 -8.98
CA LEU A 182 3.00 -0.47 -9.71
C LEU A 182 3.82 -0.65 -11.00
N PRO A 183 3.20 -0.70 -12.19
CA PRO A 183 3.90 -1.02 -13.43
C PRO A 183 4.97 0.02 -13.81
N CYS A 184 4.89 1.24 -13.27
CA CYS A 184 5.80 2.34 -13.60
C CYS A 184 7.04 2.45 -12.68
N PHE A 185 7.14 1.69 -11.58
CA PHE A 185 8.19 1.90 -10.57
C PHE A 185 8.90 0.63 -10.07
N VAL A 186 8.42 -0.55 -10.45
CA VAL A 186 8.95 -1.83 -9.95
C VAL A 186 9.59 -2.61 -11.10
N LYS A 187 10.92 -2.68 -11.10
CA LYS A 187 11.65 -3.72 -11.83
C LYS A 187 11.11 -5.06 -11.35
N VAL A 188 10.76 -5.99 -12.25
CA VAL A 188 10.32 -7.35 -11.86
C VAL A 188 11.34 -7.94 -10.91
N GLY A 189 11.00 -7.94 -9.63
CA GLY A 189 11.92 -8.32 -8.55
C GLY A 189 12.17 -9.81 -8.63
N THR A 190 13.43 -10.20 -8.82
CA THR A 190 13.84 -11.58 -8.60
C THR A 190 14.02 -11.78 -7.09
N THR A 191 12.92 -11.94 -6.37
CA THR A 191 12.98 -12.51 -5.02
C THR A 191 13.31 -13.99 -5.19
N ARG A 192 14.62 -14.30 -5.32
CA ARG A 192 15.07 -15.69 -5.23
C ARG A 192 14.72 -16.19 -3.83
N PRO A 193 13.97 -17.30 -3.69
CA PRO A 193 13.87 -17.94 -2.39
C PRO A 193 15.29 -18.33 -1.97
N GLN A 194 15.75 -17.81 -0.83
CA GLN A 194 16.94 -18.37 -0.21
C GLN A 194 16.62 -19.83 0.14
N LYS A 195 17.47 -20.73 -0.36
CA LYS A 195 17.42 -22.16 -0.04
C LYS A 195 17.89 -22.38 1.40
#